data_AF-A0A4Y9QKW1-F1
#
_entry.id   AF-A0A4Y9QKW1-F1
#
_cell.length_a   1.000
_cell.length_b   1.000
_cell.length_c   1.000
_cell.angle_alpha   90.00
_cell.angle_beta   90.00
_cell.angle_gamma   90.00
#
_symmetry.space_group_name_H-M   'P 1'
#
loop_
_entity.id
_entity.type
_entity.pdbx_description
1 polymer ?
#
loop_
_entity_poly.entity_id
_entity_poly.type
_entity_poly.pdbx_seq_one_letter_code
_entity_poly.pdbx_strand_id
1 'polypeptide(L)'
;MDGRSCHDSSVRSAGRTTTTTVPRCRARVGGPARDRSRDGGPMCRDHRPTTVGRAARRPAAHRPRGTTMRSQRLALASGAVYVLAILIGNGLAEAGTSDGDDAAAVLADLQRGFSPVQAFGLTLEILGFALFLVFLGALYRTLRRAETADGWLAATALGAGLVTVAVKISSVAPALAARFRADDLSPELARTMEDIGGAGFVISGYTLGIFVGAAALATLVTRLVPRWLAAAGVVVSVLTIAAGTAGILDPAGYVPVPFLLGLVWIVAVSVVLTVRARPAGDPIRPGRPAEVVPAGAARTA
;
A
#
# COMPACT_ATOMS: atom_id res chain seq x y z
N MET A 1 -14.49 -54.21 40.30
CA MET A 1 -15.85 -54.14 39.73
C MET A 1 -15.88 -52.96 38.78
N ASP A 2 -15.11 -52.97 37.70
CA ASP A 2 -15.25 -53.77 36.47
C ASP A 2 -16.42 -53.33 35.62
N GLY A 3 -16.10 -52.82 34.42
CA GLY A 3 -17.08 -52.39 33.43
C GLY A 3 -16.47 -51.69 32.23
N ARG A 4 -15.48 -52.34 31.58
CA ARG A 4 -14.98 -51.97 30.25
C ARG A 4 -16.12 -52.14 29.23
N SER A 5 -16.23 -51.22 28.27
CA SER A 5 -16.78 -51.56 26.96
C SER A 5 -16.04 -50.80 25.87
N CYS A 6 -15.27 -51.59 25.13
CA CYS A 6 -14.63 -51.24 23.87
C CYS A 6 -15.70 -51.11 22.79
N HIS A 7 -15.62 -50.10 21.94
CA HIS A 7 -16.10 -50.25 20.57
C HIS A 7 -15.06 -49.70 19.59
N ASP A 8 -14.40 -50.68 18.98
CA ASP A 8 -13.58 -50.62 17.79
C ASP A 8 -14.51 -50.80 16.58
N SER A 9 -14.46 -49.88 15.62
CA SER A 9 -14.93 -50.11 14.25
C SER A 9 -14.28 -49.10 13.30
N SER A 10 -13.11 -49.54 12.86
CA SER A 10 -12.35 -49.07 11.71
C SER A 10 -13.12 -49.10 10.36
N VAL A 11 -12.57 -48.32 9.42
CA VAL A 11 -12.63 -48.44 7.94
C VAL A 11 -13.78 -47.76 7.19
N ARG A 12 -13.45 -46.63 6.53
CA ARG A 12 -13.43 -46.55 5.04
C ARG A 12 -12.69 -45.32 4.54
N SER A 13 -11.53 -45.59 3.94
CA SER A 13 -10.81 -44.70 3.05
C SER A 13 -11.62 -44.41 1.77
N ALA A 14 -11.76 -43.14 1.41
CA ALA A 14 -12.02 -42.74 0.04
C ALA A 14 -11.12 -41.55 -0.28
N GLY A 15 -9.99 -41.85 -0.92
CA GLY A 15 -9.09 -40.85 -1.47
C GLY A 15 -9.77 -40.04 -2.56
N ARG A 16 -9.51 -38.72 -2.55
CA ARG A 16 -9.66 -37.87 -3.72
C ARG A 16 -8.45 -36.93 -3.78
N THR A 17 -7.40 -37.45 -4.40
CA THR A 17 -6.25 -36.74 -4.92
C THR A 17 -6.70 -35.88 -6.10
N THR A 18 -6.83 -34.58 -5.90
CA THR A 18 -6.96 -33.60 -6.99
C THR A 18 -5.57 -33.27 -7.51
N THR A 19 -5.21 -33.92 -8.61
CA THR A 19 -3.99 -33.72 -9.38
C THR A 19 -3.92 -32.29 -9.91
N THR A 20 -2.91 -31.55 -9.44
CA THR A 20 -2.51 -30.24 -9.96
C THR A 20 -1.83 -30.40 -11.31
N THR A 21 -2.49 -30.00 -12.40
CA THR A 21 -1.90 -29.96 -13.73
C THR A 21 -1.05 -28.70 -13.88
N VAL A 22 0.27 -28.84 -13.72
CA VAL A 22 1.28 -27.82 -14.03
C VAL A 22 1.66 -27.92 -15.51
N PRO A 23 1.58 -26.84 -16.32
CA PRO A 23 2.16 -26.84 -17.66
C PRO A 23 3.69 -26.72 -17.57
N ARG A 24 4.39 -27.83 -17.84
CA ARG A 24 5.84 -27.86 -18.11
C ARG A 24 6.10 -27.21 -19.48
N CYS A 25 6.59 -25.97 -19.49
CA CYS A 25 7.26 -25.43 -20.68
C CYS A 25 8.69 -25.97 -20.76
N ARG A 26 8.87 -26.78 -21.80
CA ARG A 26 10.06 -27.53 -22.21
C ARG A 26 11.28 -26.61 -22.38
N ALA A 27 12.34 -26.88 -21.61
CA ALA A 27 13.69 -26.44 -21.91
C ALA A 27 14.15 -27.12 -23.21
N ARG A 28 14.55 -26.34 -24.21
CA ARG A 28 15.14 -26.83 -25.46
C ARG A 28 16.65 -26.91 -25.26
N VAL A 29 17.13 -28.13 -25.11
CA VAL A 29 18.54 -28.54 -25.06
C VAL A 29 19.19 -28.33 -26.43
N GLY A 30 20.49 -28.00 -26.40
CA GLY A 30 21.31 -27.57 -27.52
C GLY A 30 21.53 -28.59 -28.64
N GLY A 31 21.97 -28.05 -29.77
CA GLY A 31 22.54 -28.78 -30.91
C GLY A 31 23.78 -28.04 -31.41
N PRO A 32 24.79 -28.75 -31.95
CA PRO A 32 26.17 -28.29 -32.00
C PRO A 32 26.52 -27.52 -33.27
N ALA A 33 27.66 -26.84 -33.15
CA ALA A 33 28.41 -26.13 -34.17
C ALA A 33 28.58 -26.91 -35.49
N ARG A 34 28.37 -26.20 -36.62
CA ARG A 34 29.07 -26.47 -37.87
C ARG A 34 29.53 -25.16 -38.51
N ASP A 35 30.85 -25.05 -38.50
CA ASP A 35 31.70 -24.23 -39.34
C ASP A 35 31.52 -24.59 -40.83
N ARG A 36 31.48 -23.57 -41.70
CA ARG A 36 31.80 -23.63 -43.14
C ARG A 36 31.83 -22.23 -43.77
N SER A 37 33.06 -21.74 -43.95
CA SER A 37 33.64 -21.29 -45.23
C SER A 37 32.90 -20.27 -46.11
N ARG A 38 33.51 -19.08 -46.20
CA ARG A 38 33.98 -18.36 -47.40
C ARG A 38 33.23 -18.54 -48.74
N ASP A 39 32.76 -17.41 -49.28
CA ASP A 39 33.02 -16.83 -50.62
C ASP A 39 31.99 -15.69 -50.81
N GLY A 40 32.29 -14.45 -51.20
CA GLY A 40 33.16 -13.98 -52.26
C GLY A 40 32.29 -13.55 -53.45
N GLY A 41 31.86 -12.28 -53.53
CA GLY A 41 31.26 -11.73 -54.76
C GLY A 41 30.24 -10.59 -54.60
N PRO A 42 30.44 -9.42 -55.24
CA PRO A 42 29.52 -8.28 -55.22
C PRO A 42 28.59 -8.29 -56.44
N MET A 43 27.35 -7.80 -56.30
CA MET A 43 26.65 -6.93 -57.29
C MET A 43 25.16 -6.80 -56.99
N CYS A 44 24.72 -5.54 -57.05
CA CYS A 44 23.48 -5.05 -57.65
C CYS A 44 22.16 -5.82 -57.40
N ARG A 45 21.27 -5.20 -56.62
CA ARG A 45 20.05 -4.61 -57.18
C ARG A 45 19.26 -3.81 -56.15
N ASP A 46 19.39 -2.52 -56.34
CA ASP A 46 18.34 -1.50 -56.28
C ASP A 46 16.91 -2.06 -56.23
N HIS A 47 16.30 -2.08 -55.04
CA HIS A 47 14.84 -2.14 -54.87
C HIS A 47 14.44 -1.16 -53.76
N ARG A 48 14.09 0.06 -54.19
CA ARG A 48 13.28 1.01 -53.44
C ARG A 48 11.82 0.55 -53.46
N PRO A 49 11.20 0.19 -52.33
CA PRO A 49 9.78 0.37 -52.16
C PRO A 49 9.54 1.80 -51.69
N THR A 50 9.04 2.63 -52.60
CA THR A 50 8.34 3.89 -52.32
C THR A 50 7.16 3.60 -51.40
N THR A 51 7.40 3.65 -50.09
CA THR A 51 6.31 3.65 -49.09
C THR A 51 5.79 5.07 -48.98
N VAL A 52 4.69 5.29 -49.68
CA VAL A 52 3.83 6.46 -49.63
C VAL A 52 3.63 6.89 -48.18
N GLY A 53 4.07 8.11 -47.88
CA GLY A 53 3.87 8.79 -46.61
C GLY A 53 2.39 8.97 -46.33
N ARG A 54 1.81 8.05 -45.58
CA ARG A 54 0.57 8.30 -44.84
C ARG A 54 0.99 8.83 -43.48
N ALA A 55 1.15 10.16 -43.42
CA ALA A 55 1.20 10.90 -42.17
C ALA A 55 -0.12 10.64 -41.43
N ALA A 56 -0.18 9.53 -40.68
CA ALA A 56 -1.22 9.28 -39.72
C ALA A 56 -1.06 10.35 -38.64
N ARG A 57 -1.74 11.48 -38.84
CA ARG A 57 -2.06 12.45 -37.80
C ARG A 57 -2.70 11.64 -36.68
N ARG A 58 -1.89 11.25 -35.68
CA ARG A 58 -2.39 10.76 -34.40
C ARG A 58 -3.34 11.85 -33.91
N PRO A 59 -4.64 11.55 -33.69
CA PRO A 59 -5.52 12.52 -33.07
C PRO A 59 -4.86 12.89 -31.75
N ALA A 60 -4.56 14.18 -31.59
CA ALA A 60 -4.08 14.75 -30.36
C ALA A 60 -5.16 14.50 -29.32
N ALA A 61 -5.05 13.36 -28.63
CA ALA A 61 -5.96 12.98 -27.57
C ALA A 61 -5.94 14.12 -26.56
N HIS A 62 -7.05 14.85 -26.52
CA HIS A 62 -7.30 15.97 -25.64
C HIS A 62 -7.28 15.41 -24.21
N ARG A 63 -6.10 15.32 -23.61
CA ARG A 63 -5.97 14.97 -22.19
C ARG A 63 -6.46 16.17 -21.41
N PRO A 64 -7.54 16.06 -20.63
CA PRO A 64 -7.95 17.13 -19.73
C PRO A 64 -6.82 17.36 -18.72
N ARG A 65 -6.05 18.43 -18.95
CA ARG A 65 -4.82 18.76 -18.22
C ARG A 65 -5.08 19.38 -16.84
N GLY A 66 -6.32 19.77 -16.53
CA GLY A 66 -6.65 20.49 -15.28
C GLY A 66 -7.12 19.63 -14.10
N THR A 67 -7.89 18.57 -14.33
CA THR A 67 -8.52 17.78 -13.25
C THR A 67 -7.60 16.73 -12.63
N THR A 68 -6.61 16.25 -13.38
CA THR A 68 -5.72 15.16 -12.96
C THR A 68 -4.70 15.55 -11.89
N MET A 69 -4.29 16.82 -11.82
CA MET A 69 -3.30 17.27 -10.84
C MET A 69 -3.91 17.57 -9.46
N ARG A 70 -5.11 18.18 -9.40
CA ARG A 70 -5.81 18.41 -8.12
C ARG A 70 -6.20 17.10 -7.45
N SER A 71 -6.67 16.12 -8.23
CA SER A 71 -7.00 14.79 -7.70
C SER A 71 -5.78 14.04 -7.19
N GLN A 72 -4.61 14.15 -7.84
CA GLN A 72 -3.38 13.53 -7.36
C GLN A 72 -2.90 14.14 -6.02
N ARG A 73 -3.01 15.47 -5.85
CA ARG A 73 -2.65 16.12 -4.58
C ARG A 73 -3.58 15.71 -3.44
N LEU A 74 -4.88 15.69 -3.69
CA LEU A 74 -5.87 15.22 -2.71
C LEU A 74 -5.61 13.74 -2.34
N ALA A 75 -5.27 12.91 -3.32
CA ALA A 75 -4.97 11.51 -3.08
C ALA A 75 -3.67 11.31 -2.27
N LEU A 76 -2.63 12.13 -2.46
CA LEU A 76 -1.42 12.08 -1.62
C LEU A 76 -1.65 12.64 -0.20
N ALA A 77 -2.48 13.68 -0.08
CA ALA A 77 -2.88 14.25 1.20
C ALA A 77 -3.72 13.29 2.05
N SER A 78 -4.45 12.37 1.40
CA SER A 78 -5.29 11.38 2.10
C SER A 78 -4.53 10.51 3.10
N GLY A 79 -3.21 10.31 2.93
CA GLY A 79 -2.38 9.59 3.90
C GLY A 79 -2.24 10.32 5.24
N ALA A 80 -2.16 11.66 5.22
CA ALA A 80 -2.14 12.44 6.46
C ALA A 80 -3.51 12.46 7.14
N VAL A 81 -4.59 12.56 6.35
CA VAL A 81 -5.97 12.50 6.87
C VAL A 81 -6.28 11.12 7.45
N TYR A 82 -5.78 10.05 6.82
CA TYR A 82 -5.84 8.69 7.35
C TYR A 82 -5.25 8.59 8.76
N VAL A 83 -4.02 9.10 8.97
CA VAL A 83 -3.36 9.02 10.27
C VAL A 83 -4.16 9.76 11.34
N LEU A 84 -4.66 10.96 11.03
CA LEU A 84 -5.53 11.70 11.94
C LEU A 84 -6.83 10.93 12.25
N ALA A 85 -7.45 10.35 11.22
CA ALA A 85 -8.69 9.59 11.37
C ALA A 85 -8.50 8.33 12.23
N ILE A 86 -7.38 7.61 12.10
CA ILE A 86 -7.08 6.43 12.93
C ILE A 86 -6.77 6.84 14.37
N LEU A 87 -5.92 7.84 14.60
CA LEU A 87 -5.55 8.23 15.96
C LEU A 87 -6.75 8.76 16.76
N ILE A 88 -7.55 9.62 16.12
CA ILE A 88 -8.77 10.15 16.73
C ILE A 88 -9.83 9.05 16.82
N GLY A 89 -10.00 8.26 15.76
CA GLY A 89 -10.98 7.18 15.70
C GLY A 89 -10.76 6.15 16.81
N ASN A 90 -9.55 5.64 16.95
CA ASN A 90 -9.16 4.67 17.98
C ASN A 90 -9.35 5.23 19.38
N GLY A 91 -8.89 6.46 19.63
CA GLY A 91 -9.06 7.11 20.93
C GLY A 91 -10.52 7.32 21.33
N LEU A 92 -11.42 7.53 20.36
CA LEU A 92 -12.85 7.63 20.60
C LEU A 92 -13.54 6.26 20.70
N ALA A 93 -13.08 5.26 19.93
CA ALA A 93 -13.61 3.90 19.95
C ALA A 93 -13.33 3.18 21.27
N GLU A 94 -12.17 3.45 21.88
CA GLU A 94 -11.74 2.92 23.18
C GLU A 94 -12.14 3.85 24.34
N ALA A 95 -12.86 4.95 24.07
CA ALA A 95 -13.24 5.87 25.13
C ALA A 95 -14.18 5.20 26.13
N GLY A 96 -13.73 5.09 27.38
CA GLY A 96 -14.50 4.53 28.48
C GLY A 96 -14.61 3.00 28.47
N THR A 97 -13.74 2.31 27.75
CA THR A 97 -13.54 0.86 27.90
C THR A 97 -12.56 0.59 29.05
N SER A 98 -12.75 -0.52 29.76
CA SER A 98 -11.80 -1.00 30.77
C SER A 98 -10.50 -1.48 30.12
N ASP A 99 -9.40 -1.43 30.86
CA ASP A 99 -8.18 -2.13 30.47
C ASP A 99 -8.49 -3.64 30.37
N GLY A 100 -8.15 -4.25 29.23
CA GLY A 100 -8.49 -5.65 28.87
C GLY A 100 -7.90 -6.75 29.78
N ASP A 101 -7.31 -6.38 30.92
CA ASP A 101 -6.74 -7.28 31.91
C ASP A 101 -7.81 -7.97 32.77
N ASP A 102 -8.98 -7.36 32.94
CA ASP A 102 -10.10 -7.93 33.67
C ASP A 102 -11.17 -8.49 32.71
N ALA A 103 -11.24 -9.82 32.64
CA ALA A 103 -12.19 -10.53 31.79
C ALA A 103 -13.66 -10.17 32.07
N ALA A 104 -14.01 -9.90 33.33
CA ALA A 104 -15.38 -9.52 33.69
C ALA A 104 -15.72 -8.10 33.20
N ALA A 105 -14.74 -7.19 33.26
CA ALA A 105 -14.89 -5.83 32.77
C ALA A 105 -15.05 -5.80 31.23
N VAL A 106 -14.25 -6.60 30.51
CA VAL A 106 -14.37 -6.77 29.05
C VAL A 106 -15.77 -7.26 28.66
N LEU A 107 -16.31 -8.27 29.36
CA LEU A 107 -17.66 -8.76 29.09
C LEU A 107 -18.72 -7.69 29.37
N ALA A 108 -18.58 -6.96 30.49
CA ALA A 108 -19.50 -5.88 30.85
C ALA A 108 -19.48 -4.75 29.81
N ASP A 109 -18.33 -4.43 29.23
CA ASP A 109 -18.18 -3.45 28.15
C ASP A 109 -18.86 -3.91 26.86
N LEU A 110 -18.73 -5.19 26.49
CA LEU A 110 -19.42 -5.76 25.34
C LEU A 110 -20.94 -5.70 25.50
N GLN A 111 -21.46 -6.07 26.68
CA GLN A 111 -22.89 -6.06 27.00
C GLN A 111 -23.47 -4.64 27.04
N ARG A 112 -22.65 -3.64 27.42
CA ARG A 112 -23.06 -2.22 27.40
C ARG A 112 -23.29 -1.69 25.98
N GLY A 113 -22.68 -2.31 24.97
CA GLY A 113 -22.78 -1.89 23.58
C GLY A 113 -21.92 -0.66 23.25
N PHE A 114 -22.14 -0.03 22.09
CA PHE A 114 -21.40 1.19 21.71
C PHE A 114 -22.12 2.42 22.22
N SER A 115 -21.38 3.31 22.87
CA SER A 115 -21.83 4.70 22.98
C SER A 115 -21.81 5.37 21.60
N PRO A 116 -22.58 6.45 21.37
CA PRO A 116 -22.51 7.22 20.12
C PRO A 116 -21.10 7.71 19.79
N VAL A 117 -20.29 8.01 20.81
CA VAL A 117 -18.88 8.42 20.67
C VAL A 117 -18.04 7.28 20.12
N GLN A 118 -18.19 6.07 20.66
CA GLN A 118 -17.45 4.89 20.21
C GLN A 118 -17.85 4.49 18.79
N ALA A 119 -19.14 4.54 18.46
CA ALA A 119 -19.63 4.29 17.10
C ALA A 119 -19.06 5.29 16.08
N PHE A 120 -18.96 6.57 16.46
CA PHE A 120 -18.30 7.59 15.65
C PHE A 120 -16.80 7.32 15.49
N GLY A 121 -16.11 6.92 16.56
CA GLY A 121 -14.71 6.51 16.53
C GLY A 121 -14.44 5.37 15.54
N LEU A 122 -15.22 4.29 15.63
CA LEU A 122 -15.15 3.15 14.71
C LEU A 122 -15.42 3.57 13.25
N THR A 123 -16.37 4.48 13.04
CA THR A 123 -16.68 5.02 11.71
C THR A 123 -15.50 5.80 11.14
N LEU A 124 -14.82 6.61 11.95
CA LEU A 124 -13.61 7.32 11.57
C LEU A 124 -12.47 6.36 11.22
N GLU A 125 -12.32 5.25 11.94
CA GLU A 125 -11.30 4.24 11.62
C GLU A 125 -11.54 3.59 10.25
N ILE A 126 -12.77 3.16 9.98
CA ILE A 126 -13.15 2.56 8.69
C ILE A 126 -12.89 3.55 7.55
N LEU A 127 -13.28 4.81 7.73
CA LEU A 127 -13.01 5.86 6.77
C LEU A 127 -11.51 6.10 6.61
N GLY A 128 -10.75 6.05 7.70
CA GLY A 128 -9.30 6.09 7.72
C GLY A 128 -8.69 5.03 6.80
N PHE A 129 -9.09 3.75 6.95
CA PHE A 129 -8.58 2.69 6.08
C PHE A 129 -8.91 2.92 4.60
N ALA A 130 -10.11 3.41 4.29
CA ALA A 130 -10.46 3.78 2.91
C ALA A 130 -9.54 4.89 2.36
N LEU A 131 -9.23 5.91 3.16
CA LEU A 131 -8.28 6.97 2.80
C LEU A 131 -6.87 6.42 2.63
N PHE A 132 -6.44 5.47 3.47
CA PHE A 132 -5.15 4.83 3.32
C PHE A 132 -5.04 4.05 2.00
N LEU A 133 -6.10 3.36 1.57
CA LEU A 133 -6.12 2.71 0.26
C LEU A 133 -5.97 3.71 -0.90
N VAL A 134 -6.62 4.88 -0.80
CA VAL A 134 -6.45 5.97 -1.78
C VAL A 134 -5.00 6.47 -1.79
N PHE A 135 -4.42 6.65 -0.61
CA PHE A 135 -3.02 7.03 -0.46
C PHE A 135 -2.07 5.97 -1.05
N LEU A 136 -2.29 4.68 -0.79
CA LEU A 136 -1.50 3.59 -1.35
C LEU A 136 -1.54 3.59 -2.87
N GLY A 137 -2.71 3.78 -3.48
CA GLY A 137 -2.85 3.90 -4.92
C GLY A 137 -2.08 5.10 -5.49
N ALA A 138 -2.14 6.26 -4.83
CA ALA A 138 -1.42 7.47 -5.23
C ALA A 138 0.10 7.33 -5.06
N LEU A 139 0.54 6.76 -3.95
CA LEU A 139 1.93 6.49 -3.64
C LEU A 139 2.51 5.48 -4.62
N TYR A 140 1.84 4.35 -4.85
CA TYR A 140 2.24 3.35 -5.85
C TYR A 140 2.44 3.98 -7.22
N ARG A 141 1.49 4.77 -7.71
CA ARG A 141 1.61 5.45 -9.00
C ARG A 141 2.78 6.44 -9.04
N THR A 142 3.08 7.08 -7.92
CA THR A 142 4.18 8.05 -7.80
C THR A 142 5.54 7.33 -7.81
N LEU A 143 5.69 6.28 -6.99
CA LEU A 143 6.90 5.46 -6.93
C LEU A 143 7.14 4.74 -8.25
N ARG A 144 6.11 4.08 -8.81
CA ARG A 144 6.23 3.29 -10.04
C ARG A 144 6.63 4.14 -11.26
N ARG A 145 6.26 5.41 -11.30
CA ARG A 145 6.68 6.35 -12.36
C ARG A 145 8.15 6.74 -12.28
N ALA A 146 8.73 6.71 -11.08
CA ALA A 146 10.12 7.08 -10.84
C ALA A 146 11.07 5.87 -10.85
N GLU A 147 10.54 4.66 -10.68
CA GLU A 147 11.28 3.41 -10.80
C GLU A 147 11.62 3.04 -12.25
N THR A 148 12.67 2.22 -12.40
CA THR A 148 13.01 1.57 -13.66
C THR A 148 12.02 0.45 -14.00
N ALA A 149 12.06 -0.07 -15.22
CA ALA A 149 11.16 -1.13 -15.68
C ALA A 149 11.16 -2.36 -14.75
N ASP A 150 12.33 -2.72 -14.22
CA ASP A 150 12.55 -3.88 -13.33
C ASP A 150 12.41 -3.55 -11.83
N GLY A 151 11.98 -2.33 -11.48
CA GLY A 151 11.77 -1.92 -10.10
C GLY A 151 10.65 -2.73 -9.42
N TRP A 152 10.88 -3.18 -8.18
CA TRP A 152 9.93 -3.99 -7.41
C TRP A 152 9.44 -3.31 -6.12
N LEU A 153 10.12 -2.24 -5.66
CA LEU A 153 9.84 -1.64 -4.36
C LEU A 153 8.45 -0.99 -4.29
N ALA A 154 7.98 -0.34 -5.36
CA ALA A 154 6.64 0.23 -5.43
C ALA A 154 5.56 -0.85 -5.30
N ALA A 155 5.74 -2.00 -5.96
CA ALA A 155 4.81 -3.12 -5.89
C ALA A 155 4.81 -3.77 -4.50
N THR A 156 5.97 -3.93 -3.88
CA THR A 156 6.09 -4.43 -2.51
C THR A 156 5.46 -3.48 -1.50
N ALA A 157 5.66 -2.16 -1.63
CA ALA A 157 5.00 -1.18 -0.79
C ALA A 157 3.47 -1.28 -0.93
N LEU A 158 2.95 -1.34 -2.16
CA LEU A 158 1.51 -1.52 -2.38
C LEU A 158 1.00 -2.81 -1.73
N GLY A 159 1.67 -3.94 -1.97
CA GLY A 159 1.29 -5.24 -1.42
C GLY A 159 1.29 -5.27 0.11
N ALA A 160 2.37 -4.80 0.74
CA ALA A 160 2.47 -4.75 2.19
C ALA A 160 1.43 -3.81 2.82
N GLY A 161 1.17 -2.65 2.20
CA GLY A 161 0.13 -1.72 2.63
C GLY A 161 -1.28 -2.33 2.54
N LEU A 162 -1.58 -3.07 1.47
CA LEU A 162 -2.86 -3.78 1.34
C LEU A 162 -3.01 -4.89 2.38
N VAL A 163 -1.95 -5.66 2.63
CA VAL A 163 -1.94 -6.69 3.69
C VAL A 163 -2.16 -6.05 5.06
N THR A 164 -1.54 -4.90 5.34
CA THR A 164 -1.73 -4.15 6.59
C THR A 164 -3.21 -3.82 6.81
N VAL A 165 -3.88 -3.28 5.79
CA VAL A 165 -5.32 -2.97 5.84
C VAL A 165 -6.15 -4.23 6.01
N ALA A 166 -5.86 -5.28 5.24
CA ALA A 166 -6.60 -6.53 5.30
C ALA A 166 -6.53 -7.15 6.70
N VAL A 167 -5.33 -7.26 7.27
CA VAL A 167 -5.12 -7.78 8.63
C VAL A 167 -5.89 -6.94 9.65
N LYS A 168 -5.80 -5.61 9.58
CA LYS A 168 -6.44 -4.73 10.57
C LYS A 168 -7.97 -4.72 10.45
N ILE A 169 -8.53 -4.80 9.24
CA ILE A 169 -9.99 -4.98 9.08
C ILE A 169 -10.42 -6.35 9.60
N SER A 170 -9.66 -7.40 9.31
CA SER A 170 -9.94 -8.75 9.81
C SER A 170 -9.89 -8.83 11.34
N SER A 171 -9.07 -8.02 12.02
CA SER A 171 -9.00 -8.01 13.48
C SER A 171 -10.27 -7.47 14.15
N VAL A 172 -11.20 -6.87 13.40
CA VAL A 172 -12.51 -6.41 13.92
C VAL A 172 -13.51 -7.56 13.97
N ALA A 173 -13.31 -8.63 13.20
CA ALA A 173 -14.26 -9.74 13.13
C ALA A 173 -14.50 -10.46 14.48
N PRO A 174 -13.48 -10.76 15.30
CA PRO A 174 -13.68 -11.33 16.63
C PRO A 174 -14.52 -10.41 17.54
N ALA A 175 -14.25 -9.10 17.53
CA ALA A 175 -14.99 -8.12 18.33
C ALA A 175 -16.47 -8.04 17.91
N LEU A 176 -16.76 -8.07 16.60
CA LEU A 176 -18.14 -8.11 16.11
C LEU A 176 -18.85 -9.41 16.50
N ALA A 177 -18.18 -10.56 16.34
CA ALA A 177 -18.73 -11.85 16.74
C ALA A 177 -19.02 -11.89 18.25
N ALA A 178 -18.10 -11.37 19.06
CA ALA A 178 -18.26 -11.29 20.50
C ALA A 178 -19.46 -10.42 20.88
N ARG A 179 -19.66 -9.28 20.20
CA ARG A 179 -20.83 -8.42 20.42
C ARG A 179 -22.15 -9.06 20.06
N PHE A 180 -22.25 -9.76 18.94
CA PHE A 180 -23.50 -10.45 18.56
C PHE A 180 -23.90 -11.54 19.57
N ARG A 181 -22.96 -11.98 20.40
CA ARG A 181 -23.15 -13.04 21.39
C ARG A 181 -22.88 -12.57 22.81
N ALA A 182 -22.89 -11.26 23.07
CA ALA A 182 -22.42 -10.72 24.36
C ALA A 182 -23.15 -11.30 25.58
N ASP A 183 -24.43 -11.67 25.45
CA ASP A 183 -25.23 -12.29 26.52
C ASP A 183 -24.94 -13.80 26.69
N ASP A 184 -24.36 -14.45 25.68
CA ASP A 184 -24.02 -15.88 25.63
C ASP A 184 -22.55 -16.16 25.98
N LEU A 185 -21.71 -15.13 26.15
CA LEU A 185 -20.26 -15.28 26.36
C LEU A 185 -19.90 -15.45 27.85
N SER A 186 -18.90 -16.29 28.13
CA SER A 186 -18.18 -16.22 29.39
C SER A 186 -17.17 -15.05 29.38
N PRO A 187 -16.77 -14.52 30.55
CA PRO A 187 -15.74 -13.50 30.66
C PRO A 187 -14.43 -13.88 29.95
N GLU A 188 -13.98 -15.13 30.11
CA GLU A 188 -12.72 -15.62 29.55
C GLU A 188 -12.78 -15.69 28.03
N LEU A 189 -13.93 -16.07 27.47
CA LEU A 189 -14.12 -16.11 26.02
C LEU A 189 -14.18 -14.69 25.43
N ALA A 190 -14.82 -13.75 26.14
CA ALA A 190 -14.84 -12.34 25.74
C ALA A 190 -13.41 -11.77 25.69
N ARG A 191 -12.61 -11.98 26.75
CA ARG A 191 -11.19 -11.60 26.78
C ARG A 191 -10.39 -12.24 25.66
N THR A 192 -10.60 -13.54 25.40
CA THR A 192 -9.91 -14.24 24.31
C THR A 192 -10.22 -13.60 22.94
N MET A 193 -11.46 -13.16 22.71
CA MET A 193 -11.83 -12.49 21.45
C MET A 193 -11.14 -11.12 21.31
N GLU A 194 -10.99 -10.39 22.41
CA GLU A 194 -10.22 -9.15 22.46
C GLU A 194 -8.73 -9.40 22.19
N ASP A 195 -8.13 -10.42 22.82
CA ASP A 195 -6.74 -10.81 22.61
C ASP A 195 -6.46 -11.18 21.13
N ILE A 196 -7.39 -11.85 20.45
CA ILE A 196 -7.28 -12.13 19.01
C ILE A 196 -7.27 -10.83 18.20
N GLY A 197 -8.09 -9.84 18.59
CA GLY A 197 -8.07 -8.50 18.00
C GLY A 197 -6.73 -7.78 18.21
N GLY A 198 -6.19 -7.84 19.44
CA GLY A 198 -4.89 -7.32 19.81
C GLY A 198 -3.74 -7.96 19.02
N ALA A 199 -3.76 -9.29 18.84
CA ALA A 199 -2.79 -9.99 18.00
C ALA A 199 -2.85 -9.49 16.54
N GLY A 200 -4.05 -9.22 16.03
CA GLY A 200 -4.23 -8.59 14.72
C GLY A 200 -3.57 -7.21 14.62
N PHE A 201 -3.63 -6.41 15.69
CA PHE A 201 -2.91 -5.13 15.74
C PHE A 201 -1.39 -5.31 15.67
N VAL A 202 -0.82 -6.25 16.42
CA VAL A 202 0.62 -6.55 16.38
C VAL A 202 1.07 -6.97 14.97
N ILE A 203 0.33 -7.88 14.33
CA ILE A 203 0.62 -8.34 12.96
C ILE A 203 0.48 -7.20 11.95
N SER A 204 -0.50 -6.32 12.14
CA SER A 204 -0.65 -5.11 11.31
C SER A 204 0.55 -4.18 11.47
N GLY A 205 1.13 -4.06 12.68
CA GLY A 205 2.34 -3.30 12.91
C GLY A 205 3.54 -3.87 12.15
N TYR A 206 3.74 -5.18 12.20
CA TYR A 206 4.78 -5.85 11.42
C TYR A 206 4.67 -5.57 9.91
N THR A 207 3.47 -5.73 9.35
CA THR A 207 3.22 -5.50 7.91
C THR A 207 3.31 -4.02 7.52
N LEU A 208 2.92 -3.11 8.41
CA LEU A 208 3.15 -1.67 8.25
C LEU A 208 4.65 -1.36 8.18
N GLY A 209 5.47 -2.02 9.01
CA GLY A 209 6.93 -1.89 8.97
C GLY A 209 7.50 -2.26 7.60
N ILE A 210 7.02 -3.34 6.98
CA ILE A 210 7.41 -3.73 5.61
C ILE A 210 6.97 -2.68 4.59
N PHE A 211 5.75 -2.16 4.70
CA PHE A 211 5.25 -1.08 3.85
C PHE A 211 6.14 0.17 3.92
N VAL A 212 6.41 0.65 5.14
CA VAL A 212 7.26 1.82 5.38
C VAL A 212 8.66 1.59 4.81
N GLY A 213 9.23 0.39 5.00
CA GLY A 213 10.56 0.05 4.49
C GLY A 213 10.65 0.08 2.98
N ALA A 214 9.71 -0.59 2.30
CA ALA A 214 9.67 -0.62 0.84
C ALA A 214 9.44 0.79 0.25
N ALA A 215 8.52 1.57 0.84
CA ALA A 215 8.26 2.94 0.40
C ALA A 215 9.45 3.87 0.68
N ALA A 216 10.09 3.76 1.83
CA ALA A 216 11.26 4.54 2.20
C ALA A 216 12.45 4.24 1.29
N LEU A 217 12.74 2.97 1.01
CA LEU A 217 13.77 2.56 0.06
C LEU A 217 13.47 3.05 -1.36
N ALA A 218 12.21 2.91 -1.81
CA ALA A 218 11.81 3.41 -3.13
C ALA A 218 12.04 4.92 -3.24
N THR A 219 11.62 5.70 -2.24
CA THR A 219 11.82 7.16 -2.23
C THR A 219 13.28 7.56 -2.05
N LEU A 220 14.11 6.75 -1.38
CA LEU A 220 15.56 6.95 -1.25
C LEU A 220 16.28 6.78 -2.60
N VAL A 221 16.00 5.69 -3.31
CA VAL A 221 16.60 5.36 -4.60
C VAL A 221 16.18 6.37 -5.67
N THR A 222 14.90 6.70 -5.71
CA THR A 222 14.32 7.63 -6.70
C THR A 222 14.49 9.10 -6.34
N ARG A 223 14.97 9.41 -5.13
CA ARG A 223 15.16 10.78 -4.59
C ARG A 223 13.90 11.64 -4.62
N LEU A 224 12.71 11.02 -4.54
CA LEU A 224 11.42 11.70 -4.54
C LEU A 224 11.20 12.58 -3.30
N VAL A 225 11.83 12.24 -2.18
CA VAL A 225 11.77 12.96 -0.90
C VAL A 225 13.19 13.33 -0.42
N PRO A 226 13.36 14.24 0.56
CA PRO A 226 14.67 14.51 1.15
C PRO A 226 15.33 13.23 1.69
N ARG A 227 16.66 13.10 1.50
CA ARG A 227 17.40 11.89 1.90
C ARG A 227 17.25 11.56 3.38
N TRP A 228 17.18 12.58 4.26
CA TRP A 228 17.00 12.39 5.69
C TRP A 228 15.64 11.74 6.01
N LEU A 229 14.57 12.13 5.31
CA LEU A 229 13.23 11.57 5.54
C LEU A 229 13.13 10.14 5.03
N ALA A 230 13.78 9.84 3.91
CA ALA A 230 13.86 8.48 3.40
C ALA A 230 14.69 7.58 4.34
N ALA A 231 15.84 8.05 4.83
CA ALA A 231 16.66 7.33 5.80
C ALA A 231 15.92 7.10 7.13
N ALA A 232 15.21 8.11 7.64
CA ALA A 232 14.37 7.98 8.83
C ALA A 232 13.30 6.90 8.64
N GLY A 233 12.68 6.82 7.45
CA GLY A 233 11.71 5.78 7.13
C GLY A 233 12.31 4.36 7.16
N VAL A 234 13.54 4.20 6.68
CA VAL A 234 14.26 2.91 6.76
C VAL A 234 14.51 2.53 8.22
N VAL A 235 14.96 3.46 9.07
CA VAL A 235 15.18 3.20 10.50
C VAL A 235 13.87 2.83 11.19
N VAL A 236 12.81 3.62 10.96
CA VAL A 236 11.47 3.36 11.51
C VAL A 236 10.99 1.98 11.08
N SER A 237 11.11 1.63 9.80
CA SER A 237 10.75 0.30 9.28
C SER A 237 11.43 -0.83 10.04
N VAL A 238 12.76 -0.75 10.24
CA VAL A 238 13.51 -1.77 10.98
C VAL A 238 13.00 -1.89 12.42
N LEU A 239 12.76 -0.76 13.10
CA LEU A 239 12.23 -0.75 14.46
C LEU A 239 10.82 -1.33 14.52
N THR A 240 9.94 -0.98 13.58
CA THR A 240 8.56 -1.49 13.52
C THR A 240 8.52 -2.98 13.22
N ILE A 241 9.37 -3.47 12.31
CA ILE A 241 9.50 -4.91 12.02
C ILE A 241 10.01 -5.64 13.26
N ALA A 242 11.07 -5.14 13.91
CA ALA A 242 11.63 -5.76 15.11
C ALA A 242 10.60 -5.81 16.26
N ALA A 243 9.89 -4.71 16.52
CA ALA A 243 8.84 -4.66 17.54
C ALA A 243 7.66 -5.57 17.19
N GLY A 244 7.24 -5.61 15.92
CA GLY A 244 6.19 -6.52 15.47
C GLY A 244 6.59 -7.99 15.58
N THR A 245 7.81 -8.35 15.22
CA THR A 245 8.34 -9.71 15.40
C THR A 245 8.45 -10.09 16.87
N ALA A 246 8.95 -9.19 17.72
CA ALA A 246 9.00 -9.41 19.16
C ALA A 246 7.59 -9.62 19.72
N GLY A 247 6.62 -8.77 19.34
CA GLY A 247 5.22 -8.90 19.77
C GLY A 247 4.52 -10.16 19.25
N ILE A 248 4.89 -10.68 18.08
CA ILE A 248 4.35 -11.97 17.58
C ILE A 248 4.86 -13.13 18.44
N LEU A 249 6.10 -13.05 18.92
CA LEU A 249 6.71 -14.08 19.78
C LEU A 249 6.28 -13.94 21.25
N ASP A 250 6.08 -12.71 21.71
CA ASP A 250 5.64 -12.35 23.06
C ASP A 250 4.68 -11.15 23.00
N PRO A 251 3.36 -11.40 22.89
CA PRO A 251 2.37 -10.33 22.80
C PRO A 251 2.38 -9.35 23.97
N ALA A 252 2.72 -9.83 25.18
CA ALA A 252 2.76 -8.99 26.38
C ALA A 252 3.92 -7.98 26.35
N GLY A 253 4.99 -8.29 25.63
CA GLY A 253 6.16 -7.42 25.45
C GLY A 253 6.05 -6.43 24.29
N TYR A 254 4.91 -6.35 23.60
CA TYR A 254 4.78 -5.50 22.42
C TYR A 254 4.85 -4.00 22.76
N VAL A 255 5.75 -3.29 22.10
CA VAL A 255 5.92 -1.84 22.25
C VAL A 255 5.35 -1.11 21.03
N PRO A 256 4.26 -0.32 21.15
CA PRO A 256 3.60 0.32 20.00
C PRO A 256 4.33 1.57 19.47
N VAL A 257 5.39 2.04 20.14
CA VAL A 257 6.09 3.29 19.78
C VAL A 257 6.62 3.28 18.33
N PRO A 258 7.28 2.24 17.82
CA PRO A 258 7.72 2.20 16.42
C PRO A 258 6.57 2.22 15.41
N PHE A 259 5.40 1.69 15.77
CA PHE A 259 4.21 1.79 14.93
C PHE A 259 3.76 3.25 14.80
N LEU A 260 3.70 3.99 15.91
CA LEU A 260 3.36 5.43 15.90
C LEU A 260 4.36 6.26 15.10
N LEU A 261 5.67 5.94 15.20
CA LEU A 261 6.69 6.57 14.36
C LEU A 261 6.45 6.29 12.86
N GLY A 262 5.98 5.10 12.51
CA GLY A 262 5.55 4.75 11.15
C GLY A 262 4.41 5.65 10.66
N LEU A 263 3.42 5.92 11.51
CA LEU A 263 2.33 6.84 11.18
C LEU A 263 2.83 8.28 11.00
N VAL A 264 3.70 8.77 11.88
CA VAL A 264 4.33 10.10 11.75
C VAL A 264 5.11 10.20 10.44
N TRP A 265 5.82 9.13 10.07
CA TRP A 265 6.53 9.08 8.80
C TRP A 265 5.59 9.16 7.59
N ILE A 266 4.45 8.46 7.64
CA ILE A 266 3.40 8.55 6.59
C ILE A 266 2.91 9.99 6.44
N VAL A 267 2.62 10.69 7.54
CA VAL A 267 2.23 12.10 7.52
C VAL A 267 3.29 12.95 6.83
N ALA A 268 4.56 12.79 7.24
CA ALA A 268 5.67 13.55 6.68
C ALA A 268 5.82 13.32 5.16
N VAL A 269 5.74 12.06 4.70
CA VAL A 269 5.81 11.73 3.27
C VAL A 269 4.60 12.28 2.51
N SER A 270 3.38 12.13 3.05
CA SER A 270 2.17 12.72 2.47
C SER A 270 2.30 14.22 2.29
N VAL A 271 2.76 14.95 3.30
CA VAL A 271 2.96 16.40 3.24
C VAL A 271 4.01 16.76 2.20
N VAL A 272 5.19 16.13 2.24
CA VAL A 272 6.29 16.41 1.31
C VAL A 272 5.89 16.16 -0.14
N LEU A 273 5.25 15.02 -0.44
CA LEU A 273 4.82 14.70 -1.80
C LEU A 273 3.68 15.63 -2.28
N THR A 274 2.76 16.01 -1.39
CA THR A 274 1.67 16.95 -1.71
C THR A 274 2.18 18.38 -1.99
N VAL A 275 3.21 18.81 -1.26
CA VAL A 275 3.86 20.12 -1.46
C VAL A 275 4.73 20.12 -2.72
N ARG A 276 5.44 19.03 -3.01
CA ARG A 276 6.30 18.91 -4.20
C ARG A 276 5.52 18.74 -5.50
N ALA A 277 4.28 18.24 -5.46
CA ALA A 277 3.40 18.10 -6.62
C ALA A 277 2.86 19.45 -7.17
N ARG A 278 3.60 20.56 -7.06
CA ARG A 278 3.20 21.90 -7.52
C ARG A 278 2.91 21.93 -9.03
N PRO A 279 1.96 22.76 -9.50
CA PRO A 279 1.61 22.86 -10.91
C PRO A 279 2.78 23.39 -11.74
N ALA A 280 3.20 22.63 -12.75
CA ALA A 280 3.91 23.20 -13.89
C ALA A 280 2.89 24.02 -14.69
N GLY A 281 2.73 25.28 -14.33
CA GLY A 281 1.66 26.11 -14.87
C GLY A 281 1.76 27.56 -14.42
N ASP A 282 2.94 28.16 -14.56
CA ASP A 282 2.95 29.51 -15.11
C ASP A 282 3.23 29.31 -16.62
N PRO A 283 2.20 29.35 -17.48
CA PRO A 283 2.46 29.37 -18.91
C PRO A 283 3.28 30.63 -19.15
N ILE A 284 4.48 30.43 -19.71
CA ILE A 284 5.25 31.42 -20.45
C ILE A 284 4.31 32.55 -20.89
N ARG A 285 4.43 33.74 -20.30
CA ARG A 285 3.84 34.96 -20.87
C ARG A 285 4.16 34.90 -22.35
N PRO A 286 3.17 34.78 -23.27
CA PRO A 286 3.47 34.92 -24.68
C PRO A 286 4.22 36.24 -24.80
N GLY A 287 5.43 36.17 -25.36
CA GLY A 287 6.26 37.33 -25.56
C GLY A 287 5.38 38.44 -26.09
N ARG A 288 5.40 39.58 -25.39
CA ARG A 288 4.88 40.85 -25.89
C ARG A 288 5.28 40.89 -27.38
N PRO A 289 4.32 40.96 -28.33
CA PRO A 289 4.66 41.04 -29.74
C PRO A 289 5.73 42.11 -29.88
N ALA A 290 6.85 41.78 -30.52
CA ALA A 290 7.90 42.73 -30.79
C ALA A 290 7.22 43.98 -31.36
N GLU A 291 7.30 45.06 -30.60
CA GLU A 291 6.88 46.38 -31.05
C GLU A 291 7.70 46.64 -32.31
N VAL A 292 7.03 46.55 -33.45
CA VAL A 292 7.61 46.90 -34.74
C VAL A 292 7.89 48.39 -34.64
N VAL A 293 9.12 48.73 -34.30
CA VAL A 293 9.63 50.10 -34.37
C VAL A 293 9.55 50.52 -35.84
N PRO A 294 8.69 51.49 -36.21
CA PRO A 294 8.64 51.95 -37.59
C PRO A 294 9.94 52.67 -37.91
N ALA A 295 10.69 52.12 -38.88
CA ALA A 295 11.79 52.79 -39.52
C ALA A 295 11.23 53.92 -40.40
N GLY A 296 11.43 55.18 -40.00
CA GLY A 296 11.13 56.30 -40.89
C GLY A 296 10.80 57.60 -40.19
N ALA A 297 11.81 58.30 -39.69
CA ALA A 297 11.77 59.76 -39.57
C ALA A 297 13.17 60.29 -39.92
N ALA A 298 13.36 60.53 -41.23
CA ALA A 298 14.50 61.25 -41.76
C ALA A 298 14.57 62.63 -41.12
N ARG A 299 15.74 62.97 -40.55
CA ARG A 299 16.09 64.34 -40.20
C ARG A 299 16.51 65.06 -41.47
N THR A 300 15.73 66.05 -41.87
CA THR A 300 16.19 67.14 -42.74
C THR A 300 16.69 68.27 -41.85
N ALA A 301 17.97 68.61 -41.98
CA ALA A 301 18.54 69.92 -41.69
C ALA A 301 19.70 70.12 -42.68
#